data_AF-A0A8J7F2F0-F1
#
_entry.id   AF-A0A8J7F2F0-F1
#
_cell.length_a   1.000
_cell.length_b   1.000
_cell.length_c   1.000
_cell.angle_alpha   90.00
_cell.angle_beta   90.00
_cell.angle_gamma   90.00
#
_symmetry.space_group_name_H-M   'P 1'
#
loop_
_entity.id
_entity.type
_entity.pdbx_description
1 polymer ?
#
loop_
_entity_poly.entity_id
_entity_poly.type
_entity_poly.pdbx_seq_one_letter_code
_entity_poly.pdbx_strand_id
1 'polypeptide(L)'
;MENNQSKNNLNEPKATPFSQTFFHGTKVSLKIGDFIEVGFDSNFGQRKKAKYIFLTATLDAAIWGAELAFGEGRERIYLVEPTGLIEDDPDLTDRKFPGNPTKSYRSLHPFKVVGEVTIWQGHSPEQVKTMKDGLARLKEQGIESLND
;
A
#
# COMPACT_ATOMS: atom_id res chain seq x y z
N MET A 1 -39.76 -16.93 -46.44
CA MET A 1 -39.37 -15.69 -45.75
C MET A 1 -38.53 -16.13 -44.57
N GLU A 2 -37.23 -15.90 -44.66
CA GLU A 2 -36.20 -16.36 -43.74
C GLU A 2 -36.17 -15.59 -42.42
N ASN A 3 -35.61 -16.29 -41.43
CA ASN A 3 -35.23 -15.91 -40.07
C ASN A 3 -34.65 -14.50 -39.88
N ASN A 4 -34.95 -13.88 -38.73
CA ASN A 4 -33.96 -13.70 -37.66
C ASN A 4 -34.56 -12.94 -36.47
N GLN A 5 -35.08 -13.68 -35.48
CA GLN A 5 -35.12 -13.16 -34.12
C GLN A 5 -33.79 -13.49 -33.47
N SER A 6 -32.88 -12.50 -33.42
CA SER A 6 -31.67 -12.58 -32.61
C SER A 6 -32.08 -12.64 -31.15
N LYS A 7 -32.17 -13.85 -30.60
CA LYS A 7 -32.17 -14.06 -29.16
C LYS A 7 -30.81 -13.58 -28.65
N ASN A 8 -30.79 -12.42 -28.00
CA ASN A 8 -29.62 -11.95 -27.27
C ASN A 8 -29.29 -12.96 -26.17
N ASN A 9 -28.27 -13.80 -26.42
CA ASN A 9 -27.64 -14.63 -25.41
C ASN A 9 -26.91 -13.73 -24.40
N LEU A 10 -27.59 -13.39 -23.30
CA LEU A 10 -27.03 -12.59 -22.21
C LEU A 10 -26.14 -13.39 -21.22
N ASN A 11 -25.88 -14.67 -21.49
CA ASN A 11 -25.21 -15.58 -20.55
C ASN A 11 -23.98 -16.29 -21.15
N GLU A 12 -23.19 -15.61 -21.97
CA GLU A 12 -21.83 -16.08 -22.24
C GLU A 12 -20.87 -15.54 -21.16
N PRO A 13 -20.06 -16.38 -20.50
CA PRO A 13 -19.06 -15.91 -19.56
C PRO A 13 -18.02 -15.07 -20.32
N LYS A 14 -18.19 -13.76 -20.26
CA LYS A 14 -17.21 -12.81 -20.81
C LYS A 14 -15.98 -12.86 -19.91
N ALA A 15 -14.82 -13.08 -20.53
CA ALA A 15 -13.55 -12.91 -19.84
C ALA A 15 -13.49 -11.50 -19.25
N THR A 16 -13.25 -11.41 -17.95
CA THR A 16 -13.06 -10.13 -17.25
C THR A 16 -11.57 -9.96 -16.93
N PRO A 17 -11.04 -8.72 -17.00
CA PRO A 17 -9.66 -8.47 -16.61
C PRO A 17 -9.47 -8.72 -15.12
N PHE A 18 -8.26 -9.12 -14.73
CA PHE A 18 -7.90 -9.21 -13.32
C PHE A 18 -7.94 -7.83 -12.67
N SER A 19 -8.56 -7.71 -11.49
CA SER A 19 -8.58 -6.46 -10.73
C SER A 19 -7.16 -6.01 -10.41
N GLN A 20 -6.90 -4.71 -10.55
CA GLN A 20 -5.58 -4.20 -10.22
C GLN A 20 -5.32 -4.33 -8.71
N THR A 21 -4.25 -5.05 -8.36
CA THR A 21 -3.81 -5.29 -6.98
C THR A 21 -2.50 -4.56 -6.70
N PHE A 22 -2.31 -4.14 -5.46
CA PHE A 22 -1.12 -3.45 -4.97
C PHE A 22 -0.57 -4.11 -3.71
N PHE A 23 0.60 -3.68 -3.26
CA PHE A 23 1.21 -4.15 -2.02
C PHE A 23 0.98 -3.16 -0.88
N HIS A 24 0.78 -3.69 0.32
CA HIS A 24 0.75 -2.95 1.57
C HIS A 24 1.68 -3.62 2.59
N GLY A 25 2.78 -2.94 2.93
CA GLY A 25 3.70 -3.37 3.98
C GLY A 25 3.25 -2.91 5.37
N THR A 26 3.20 -3.83 6.34
CA THR A 26 2.77 -3.53 7.71
C THR A 26 3.30 -4.57 8.70
N LYS A 27 3.05 -4.35 9.99
CA LYS A 27 3.23 -5.35 11.06
C LYS A 27 1.92 -5.86 11.65
N VAL A 28 0.79 -5.33 11.18
CA VAL A 28 -0.53 -5.76 11.63
C VAL A 28 -0.83 -7.14 11.04
N SER A 29 -1.35 -8.04 11.88
CA SER A 29 -1.76 -9.38 11.44
C SER A 29 -3.19 -9.36 10.90
N LEU A 30 -3.33 -9.23 9.58
CA LEU A 30 -4.57 -9.24 8.83
C LEU A 30 -4.82 -10.61 8.16
N LYS A 31 -6.08 -10.87 7.83
CA LYS A 31 -6.56 -12.03 7.06
C LYS A 31 -7.11 -11.59 5.70
N ILE A 32 -7.16 -12.53 4.76
CA ILE A 32 -7.88 -12.32 3.50
C ILE A 32 -9.34 -11.97 3.79
N GLY A 33 -9.83 -10.89 3.19
CA GLY A 33 -11.16 -10.33 3.41
C GLY A 33 -11.20 -9.17 4.41
N ASP A 34 -10.14 -8.97 5.21
CA ASP A 34 -10.05 -7.83 6.12
C ASP A 34 -9.88 -6.52 5.32
N PHE A 35 -10.23 -5.40 5.95
CA PHE A 35 -10.06 -4.06 5.41
C PHE A 35 -9.01 -3.28 6.19
N ILE A 36 -8.14 -2.61 5.45
CA ILE A 36 -7.18 -1.64 5.96
C ILE A 36 -7.84 -0.27 5.85
N GLU A 37 -8.04 0.41 6.97
CA GLU A 37 -8.78 1.67 7.04
C GLU A 37 -7.93 2.78 7.67
N VAL A 38 -8.31 4.03 7.40
CA VAL A 38 -7.76 5.20 8.08
C VAL A 38 -8.13 5.19 9.57
N GLY A 39 -7.35 5.89 10.40
CA GLY A 39 -7.69 6.08 11.81
C GLY A 39 -7.21 5.03 12.80
N PHE A 40 -6.39 4.06 12.36
CA PHE A 40 -5.47 3.32 13.25
C PHE A 40 -4.23 4.17 13.57
N ASP A 41 -3.49 3.83 14.62
CA ASP A 41 -2.25 4.53 15.02
C ASP A 41 -1.27 4.56 13.83
N SER A 42 -0.76 5.75 13.47
CA SER A 42 0.12 5.91 12.30
C SER A 42 1.46 5.18 12.47
N ASN A 43 2.02 4.76 11.33
CA ASN A 43 3.38 4.23 11.22
C ASN A 43 4.47 5.33 11.23
N PHE A 44 4.18 6.57 11.64
CA PHE A 44 5.19 7.63 11.77
C PHE A 44 4.77 8.60 12.88
N GLY A 45 5.27 8.40 14.10
CA GLY A 45 5.44 9.45 15.11
C GLY A 45 4.19 10.22 15.59
N GLN A 46 3.90 10.11 16.89
CA GLN A 46 2.73 10.64 17.61
C GLN A 46 1.44 9.90 17.22
N ARG A 47 0.68 9.48 18.23
CA ARG A 47 -0.61 8.78 18.15
C ARG A 47 -1.71 9.67 17.54
N LYS A 48 -1.44 10.28 16.38
CA LYS A 48 -2.45 10.90 15.53
C LYS A 48 -3.03 9.79 14.67
N LYS A 49 -4.36 9.76 14.60
CA LYS A 49 -5.09 8.90 13.66
C LYS A 49 -4.53 9.15 12.26
N ALA A 50 -4.00 8.13 11.61
CA ALA A 50 -3.45 8.28 10.26
C ALA A 50 -4.55 8.80 9.33
N LYS A 51 -4.30 9.95 8.70
CA LYS A 51 -5.24 10.58 7.75
C LYS A 51 -5.36 9.75 6.48
N TYR A 52 -4.27 9.11 6.07
CA TYR A 52 -4.18 8.28 4.87
C TYR A 52 -3.69 6.87 5.19
N ILE A 53 -4.03 5.94 4.30
CA ILE A 53 -3.43 4.60 4.22
C ILE A 53 -2.65 4.46 2.92
N PHE A 54 -1.59 3.65 2.94
CA PHE A 54 -0.58 3.61 1.89
C PHE A 54 -0.53 2.28 1.16
N LEU A 55 -0.24 2.32 -0.13
CA LEU A 55 -0.01 1.14 -0.97
C LEU A 55 1.05 1.44 -2.03
N THR A 56 1.58 0.41 -2.67
CA THR A 56 2.56 0.59 -3.74
C THR A 56 2.45 -0.48 -4.82
N ALA A 57 2.85 -0.14 -6.04
CA ALA A 57 2.99 -1.12 -7.12
C ALA A 57 4.40 -1.75 -7.21
N THR A 58 5.31 -1.44 -6.28
CA THR A 58 6.65 -2.06 -6.23
C THR A 58 6.87 -2.84 -4.94
N LEU A 59 7.46 -4.03 -5.06
CA LEU A 59 7.71 -4.89 -3.89
C LEU A 59 8.73 -4.25 -2.93
N ASP A 60 9.76 -3.59 -3.47
CA ASP A 60 10.81 -2.92 -2.67
C ASP A 60 10.24 -1.86 -1.72
N ALA A 61 9.34 -1.01 -2.21
CA ALA A 61 8.67 -0.02 -1.37
C ALA A 61 7.75 -0.67 -0.32
N ALA A 62 7.14 -1.82 -0.63
CA ALA A 62 6.32 -2.56 0.33
C ALA A 62 7.16 -3.21 1.43
N ILE A 63 8.36 -3.70 1.09
CA ILE A 63 9.34 -4.22 2.05
C ILE A 63 9.72 -3.10 3.03
N TRP A 64 10.07 -1.91 2.52
CA TRP A 64 10.32 -0.75 3.38
C TRP A 64 9.12 -0.41 4.27
N GLY A 65 7.90 -0.43 3.70
CA GLY A 65 6.66 -0.22 4.46
C GLY A 65 6.52 -1.19 5.64
N ALA A 66 6.85 -2.47 5.44
CA ALA A 66 6.78 -3.48 6.50
C ALA A 66 7.89 -3.32 7.56
N GLU A 67 9.13 -3.11 7.14
CA GLU A 67 10.31 -3.01 8.03
C GLU A 67 10.34 -1.73 8.88
N LEU A 68 9.79 -0.64 8.33
CA LEU A 68 9.68 0.66 8.99
C LEU A 68 8.36 0.83 9.76
N ALA A 69 7.38 -0.05 9.56
CA ALA A 69 6.12 -0.01 10.29
C ALA A 69 6.35 -0.05 11.81
N PHE A 70 5.49 0.68 12.52
CA PHE A 70 5.51 0.74 13.98
C PHE A 70 4.91 -0.54 14.58
N GLY A 71 5.31 -0.84 15.81
CA GLY A 71 4.89 -2.02 16.54
C GLY A 71 5.91 -3.16 16.54
N GLU A 72 5.64 -4.13 17.39
CA GLU A 72 6.48 -5.31 17.65
C GLU A 72 6.03 -6.55 16.87
N GLY A 73 4.99 -6.42 16.05
CA GLY A 73 4.50 -7.48 15.19
C GLY A 73 5.54 -7.87 14.12
N ARG A 74 5.40 -9.08 13.60
CA ARG A 74 6.18 -9.55 12.45
C ARG A 74 5.85 -8.70 11.22
N GLU A 75 6.87 -8.36 10.42
CA GLU A 75 6.73 -7.72 9.13
C GLU A 75 5.93 -8.58 8.15
N ARG A 76 4.99 -7.96 7.44
CA ARG A 76 4.07 -8.60 6.49
C ARG A 76 3.84 -7.71 5.29
N ILE A 77 3.59 -8.33 4.14
CA ILE A 77 3.24 -7.65 2.90
C ILE A 77 1.95 -8.26 2.37
N TYR A 78 0.90 -7.46 2.32
CA TYR A 78 -0.41 -7.87 1.83
C TYR A 78 -0.62 -7.44 0.38
N LEU A 79 -1.31 -8.29 -0.38
CA LEU A 79 -1.91 -7.94 -1.65
C LEU A 79 -3.27 -7.30 -1.36
N VAL A 80 -3.49 -6.10 -1.87
CA VAL A 80 -4.68 -5.30 -1.56
C VAL A 80 -5.34 -4.71 -2.80
N GLU A 81 -6.67 -4.64 -2.76
CA GLU A 81 -7.50 -3.94 -3.74
C GLU A 81 -8.02 -2.64 -3.12
N PRO A 82 -7.73 -1.47 -3.73
CA PRO A 82 -8.30 -0.22 -3.25
C PRO A 82 -9.80 -0.16 -3.53
N THR A 83 -10.58 0.29 -2.54
CA THR A 83 -12.04 0.44 -2.68
C THR A 83 -12.45 1.80 -3.27
N GLY A 84 -11.50 2.71 -3.45
CA GLY A 84 -11.73 4.05 -3.98
C GLY A 84 -10.46 4.64 -4.60
N LEU A 85 -10.46 5.96 -4.75
CA LEU A 85 -9.36 6.67 -5.42
C LEU A 85 -8.05 6.56 -4.64
N ILE A 86 -6.96 6.41 -5.38
CA ILE A 86 -5.59 6.49 -4.87
C ILE A 86 -4.90 7.68 -5.55
N GLU A 87 -4.00 8.34 -4.83
CA GLU A 87 -3.20 9.45 -5.34
C GLU A 87 -1.73 9.22 -5.01
N ASP A 88 -0.83 9.83 -5.78
CA ASP A 88 0.62 9.75 -5.54
C ASP A 88 0.96 10.19 -4.11
N ASP A 89 1.83 9.43 -3.44
CA ASP A 89 2.34 9.80 -2.12
C ASP A 89 3.27 11.01 -2.26
N PRO A 90 2.94 12.17 -1.67
CA PRO A 90 3.75 13.36 -1.79
C PRO A 90 5.10 13.24 -1.10
N ASP A 91 5.30 12.32 -0.14
CA ASP A 91 6.62 12.13 0.49
C ASP A 91 7.59 11.36 -0.41
N LEU A 92 7.07 10.69 -1.44
CA LEU A 92 7.85 9.81 -2.34
C LEU A 92 7.80 10.24 -3.81
N THR A 93 7.02 11.27 -4.14
CA THR A 93 6.82 11.78 -5.50
C THR A 93 7.44 13.17 -5.67
N ASP A 94 8.21 13.37 -6.73
CA ASP A 94 8.89 14.64 -7.06
C ASP A 94 9.74 15.21 -5.90
N ARG A 95 10.36 14.30 -5.13
CA ARG A 95 11.30 14.64 -4.06
C ARG A 95 12.74 14.54 -4.54
N LYS A 96 13.35 13.38 -4.32
CA LYS A 96 14.74 13.10 -4.70
C LYS A 96 14.89 12.85 -6.19
N PHE A 97 13.84 12.31 -6.82
CA PHE A 97 13.79 11.95 -8.23
C PHE A 97 12.48 12.46 -8.85
N PRO A 98 12.46 12.80 -10.15
CA PRO A 98 11.26 13.24 -10.83
C PRO A 98 10.22 12.12 -10.94
N GLY A 99 8.95 12.48 -10.78
CA GLY A 99 7.80 11.60 -10.80
C GLY A 99 7.71 10.68 -9.59
N ASN A 100 6.97 9.57 -9.76
CA ASN A 100 6.76 8.54 -8.75
C ASN A 100 7.47 7.23 -9.17
N PRO A 101 8.79 7.10 -8.94
CA PRO A 101 9.56 5.92 -9.34
C PRO A 101 9.25 4.69 -8.48
N THR A 102 8.89 4.88 -7.21
CA THR A 102 8.53 3.79 -6.29
C THR A 102 7.10 3.32 -6.47
N LYS A 103 6.30 4.04 -7.29
CA LYS A 103 4.87 3.80 -7.51
C LYS A 103 4.12 3.70 -6.17
N SER A 104 4.42 4.63 -5.28
CA SER A 104 3.83 4.70 -3.94
C SER A 104 2.65 5.66 -3.94
N TYR A 105 1.56 5.25 -3.33
CA TYR A 105 0.30 5.97 -3.33
C TYR A 105 -0.30 6.00 -1.92
N ARG A 106 -1.23 6.91 -1.74
CA ARG A 106 -2.04 7.04 -0.53
C ARG A 106 -3.53 7.11 -0.87
N SER A 107 -4.37 6.80 0.10
CA SER A 107 -5.83 6.89 -0.03
C SER A 107 -6.52 7.21 1.29
N LEU A 108 -7.72 7.78 1.19
CA LEU A 108 -8.68 7.91 2.28
C LEU A 108 -9.67 6.73 2.32
N HIS A 109 -9.74 5.94 1.26
CA HIS A 109 -10.67 4.82 1.11
C HIS A 109 -10.01 3.52 1.54
N PRO A 110 -10.74 2.58 2.17
CA PRO A 110 -10.18 1.33 2.62
C PRO A 110 -9.54 0.48 1.53
N PHE A 111 -8.63 -0.42 1.92
CA PHE A 111 -8.11 -1.47 1.04
C PHE A 111 -8.57 -2.83 1.50
N LYS A 112 -9.09 -3.64 0.58
CA LYS A 112 -9.44 -5.03 0.87
C LYS A 112 -8.22 -5.92 0.73
N VAL A 113 -7.92 -6.72 1.75
CA VAL A 113 -6.85 -7.74 1.69
C VAL A 113 -7.33 -8.91 0.85
N VAL A 114 -6.60 -9.23 -0.23
CA VAL A 114 -6.90 -10.33 -1.15
C VAL A 114 -5.82 -11.42 -1.15
N GLY A 115 -4.70 -11.18 -0.49
CA GLY A 115 -3.62 -12.17 -0.32
C GLY A 115 -2.47 -11.66 0.54
N GLU A 116 -1.47 -12.52 0.77
CA GLU A 116 -0.24 -12.18 1.49
C GLU A 116 0.96 -12.70 0.68
N VAL A 117 2.00 -11.86 0.55
CA VAL A 117 3.28 -12.26 -0.01
C VAL A 117 4.11 -12.90 1.10
N THR A 118 4.30 -14.22 1.03
CA THR A 118 4.96 -14.99 2.10
C THR A 118 6.46 -15.21 1.88
N ILE A 119 6.92 -15.06 0.64
CA ILE A 119 8.34 -15.24 0.25
C ILE A 119 8.84 -13.92 -0.31
N TRP A 120 9.65 -13.23 0.47
CA TRP A 120 10.34 -12.01 0.09
C TRP A 120 11.62 -11.89 0.91
N GLN A 121 12.61 -11.20 0.34
CA GLN A 121 13.88 -10.93 0.99
C GLN A 121 13.86 -9.52 1.54
N GLY A 122 13.98 -9.38 2.87
CA GLY A 122 14.14 -8.08 3.50
C GLY A 122 15.52 -7.47 3.25
N HIS A 123 15.65 -6.18 3.57
CA HIS A 123 16.91 -5.47 3.55
C HIS A 123 17.85 -5.96 4.66
N SER A 124 19.14 -5.63 4.55
CA SER A 124 20.08 -5.95 5.62
C SER A 124 19.73 -5.18 6.91
N PRO A 125 20.00 -5.75 8.10
CA PRO A 125 19.78 -5.05 9.37
C PRO A 125 20.46 -3.67 9.43
N GLU A 126 21.64 -3.54 8.82
CA GLU A 126 22.40 -2.29 8.75
C GLU A 126 21.70 -1.26 7.85
N GLN A 127 21.11 -1.69 6.73
CA GLN A 127 20.33 -0.81 5.85
C GLN A 127 19.08 -0.30 6.57
N VAL A 128 18.33 -1.21 7.23
CA VAL A 128 17.14 -0.84 8.00
C VAL A 128 17.48 0.12 9.13
N LYS A 129 18.57 -0.15 9.87
CA LYS A 129 19.06 0.73 10.93
C LYS A 129 19.42 2.11 10.38
N THR A 130 20.18 2.16 9.28
CA THR A 130 20.59 3.42 8.65
C THR A 130 19.39 4.25 8.22
N MET A 131 18.34 3.61 7.69
CA MET A 131 17.11 4.28 7.30
C MET A 131 16.35 4.84 8.52
N LYS A 132 16.18 4.04 9.57
CA LYS A 132 15.53 4.47 10.83
C LYS A 132 16.27 5.64 11.48
N ASP A 133 17.60 5.58 11.52
CA ASP A 133 18.45 6.67 12.04
C ASP A 133 18.35 7.94 11.16
N GLY A 134 18.15 7.78 9.85
CA GLY A 134 17.87 8.88 8.93
C GLY A 134 16.54 9.57 9.22
N LEU A 135 15.46 8.78 9.35
CA LEU A 135 14.12 9.27 9.67
C LEU A 135 14.08 9.99 11.03
N ALA A 136 14.78 9.45 12.04
CA ALA A 136 14.89 10.07 13.35
C ALA A 136 15.55 11.46 13.27
N ARG A 137 16.65 11.59 12.52
CA ARG A 137 17.35 12.88 12.32
C ARG A 137 16.49 13.91 11.58
N LEU A 138 15.73 13.50 10.55
CA LEU A 138 14.81 14.41 9.85
C LEU A 138 13.75 14.97 10.82
N LYS A 139 13.22 14.12 11.69
CA LYS A 139 12.27 14.53 12.72
C LYS A 139 12.87 15.50 13.73
N GLU A 140 14.10 15.28 14.17
CA GLU A 140 14.83 16.21 15.06
C GLU A 140 15.07 17.58 14.40
N GLN A 141 15.17 17.62 13.07
CA GLN A 141 15.30 18.85 12.28
C GLN A 141 13.95 19.54 12.00
N GLY A 142 12.84 18.99 12.47
CA GLY A 142 11.50 19.55 12.22
C GLY A 142 10.98 19.31 10.80
N ILE A 143 11.58 18.37 10.05
CA ILE A 143 11.07 17.95 8.75
C ILE A 143 10.02 16.87 9.01
N GLU A 144 8.75 17.24 8.88
CA GLU A 144 7.60 16.36 9.08
C GLU A 144 7.11 15.76 7.75
N SER A 145 6.32 14.70 7.86
CA SER A 145 5.66 14.07 6.72
C SER A 145 4.58 15.00 6.16
N LEU A 146 4.40 14.98 4.84
CA LEU A 146 3.31 15.71 4.18
C LEU A 146 1.98 14.94 4.20
N ASN A 147 1.97 13.80 4.89
CA ASN A 147 0.82 12.94 5.09
C ASN A 147 0.15 13.13 6.47
N ASP A 148 0.75 13.93 7.37
CA ASP A 148 0.22 14.23 8.71
C ASP A 148 -0.98 15.21 8.72
#